data_AF-A0A504KNM5-F1
#
_entry.id   AF-A0A504KNM5-F1
#
_cell.length_a   1.000
_cell.length_b   1.000
_cell.length_c   1.000
_cell.angle_alpha   90.00
_cell.angle_beta   90.00
_cell.angle_gamma   90.00
#
_symmetry.space_group_name_H-M   'P 1'
#
loop_
_entity.id
_entity.type
_entity.pdbx_description
1 polymer ?
#
loop_
_entity_poly.entity_id
_entity_poly.type
_entity_poly.pdbx_seq_one_letter_code
_entity_poly.pdbx_strand_id
1 'polypeptide(L)'
;DATLDPRFADNPLVTGKQHIRFFVGVPMVVAGARIGTLCVLDRQPRPFPAEDKLAKLRTLADLAASLFTLKDATRDGAIAKAELAREEKRRAIALDAASLASWAWDIRTDMIECDTLLAELFNLPPSNRLKARDILRAIDPRDVYQTETRFRDALSGSDDYFGEYRVKGSHPLRWIATRGRVIERDGEGKPTLIFGVNYDITERKLGDERQRLLLRELNHRVKNTLATVQALATQTVRHARQPSAFLEAFGARLQALGAAHSLLSDREWRGIGIGELARIEVRPFDTGRQSRIAISGPELLLSPDQAVGLGLILHELASNALKYGSLSASSGKVDLDWKTQGRKGARRLVLTWRESGGPRVEPPDRQGFGSILIRRSLAKVIDSEVTHEFRPDGVFAEISMPLESSLK
;
A
#
# COMPACT_ATOMS: atom_id res chain seq x y z
N ASP A 1 -58.66 -36.09 58.55
CA ASP A 1 -57.73 -35.15 59.21
C ASP A 1 -56.32 -35.57 58.81
N ALA A 2 -55.51 -34.61 58.34
CA ALA A 2 -54.14 -34.85 57.89
C ALA A 2 -53.21 -35.31 59.02
N THR A 3 -53.49 -34.98 60.28
CA THR A 3 -52.69 -35.43 61.43
C THR A 3 -52.80 -36.93 61.70
N LEU A 4 -53.86 -37.58 61.19
CA LEU A 4 -54.10 -39.00 61.34
C LEU A 4 -53.45 -39.84 60.22
N ASP A 5 -52.94 -39.20 59.16
CA ASP A 5 -52.29 -39.88 58.04
C ASP A 5 -50.77 -39.96 58.31
N PRO A 6 -50.19 -41.18 58.41
CA PRO A 6 -48.77 -41.36 58.75
C PRO A 6 -47.81 -40.62 57.82
N ARG A 7 -48.21 -40.33 56.58
CA ARG A 7 -47.36 -39.62 55.60
C ARG A 7 -47.11 -38.15 55.97
N PHE A 8 -47.93 -37.58 56.85
CA PHE A 8 -47.80 -36.20 57.31
C PHE A 8 -47.34 -36.07 58.76
N ALA A 9 -47.00 -37.18 59.43
CA ALA A 9 -46.66 -37.22 60.86
C ALA A 9 -45.58 -36.19 61.26
N ASP A 10 -44.58 -35.99 60.39
CA ASP A 10 -43.48 -35.05 60.63
C ASP A 10 -43.53 -33.81 59.72
N ASN A 11 -44.63 -33.61 58.96
CA ASN A 11 -44.71 -32.50 58.01
C ASN A 11 -44.96 -31.16 58.75
N PRO A 12 -44.03 -30.18 58.68
CA PRO A 12 -44.16 -28.92 59.42
C PRO A 12 -45.38 -28.08 59.06
N LEU A 13 -46.00 -28.30 57.89
CA LEU A 13 -47.23 -27.62 57.50
C LEU A 13 -48.46 -28.16 58.26
N VAL A 14 -48.40 -29.42 58.71
CA VAL A 14 -49.48 -30.09 59.45
C VAL A 14 -49.27 -29.99 60.96
N THR A 15 -48.03 -30.20 61.43
CA THR A 15 -47.69 -30.20 62.87
C THR A 15 -47.28 -28.83 63.41
N GLY A 16 -46.80 -27.93 62.54
CA GLY A 16 -46.35 -26.60 62.92
C GLY A 16 -47.44 -25.52 62.86
N LYS A 17 -47.00 -24.26 62.82
CA LYS A 17 -47.86 -23.07 62.93
C LYS A 17 -48.92 -22.93 61.82
N GLN A 18 -48.73 -23.59 60.67
CA GLN A 18 -49.68 -23.50 59.55
C GLN A 18 -50.96 -24.31 59.78
N HIS A 19 -50.91 -25.32 60.66
CA HIS A 19 -52.05 -26.09 61.15
C HIS A 19 -52.96 -26.65 60.04
N ILE A 20 -52.36 -27.21 58.98
CA ILE A 20 -53.15 -27.86 57.93
C ILE A 20 -53.80 -29.14 58.49
N ARG A 21 -55.09 -29.33 58.23
CA ARG A 21 -55.91 -30.48 58.69
C ARG A 21 -56.57 -31.24 57.54
N PHE A 22 -56.54 -30.68 56.33
CA PHE A 22 -56.94 -31.37 55.11
C PHE A 22 -55.95 -31.04 53.99
N PHE A 23 -55.55 -32.07 53.25
CA PHE A 23 -54.69 -31.96 52.08
C PHE A 23 -55.15 -32.96 51.03
N VAL A 24 -55.39 -32.47 49.81
CA VAL A 24 -55.53 -33.32 48.63
C VAL A 24 -54.69 -32.71 47.53
N GLY A 25 -53.78 -33.50 46.96
CA GLY A 25 -52.85 -33.05 45.93
C GLY A 25 -52.86 -34.00 44.74
N VAL A 26 -52.77 -33.44 43.55
CA VAL A 26 -52.54 -34.16 42.29
C VAL A 26 -51.21 -33.72 41.72
N PRO A 27 -50.31 -34.65 41.34
CA PRO A 27 -49.05 -34.30 40.72
C PRO A 27 -49.28 -33.64 39.36
N MET A 28 -48.55 -32.57 39.09
CA MET A 28 -48.46 -31.96 37.78
C MET A 28 -47.30 -32.63 37.02
N VAL A 29 -47.61 -33.25 35.89
CA VAL A 29 -46.63 -34.00 35.09
C VAL A 29 -46.42 -33.29 33.75
N VAL A 30 -45.17 -32.95 33.45
CA VAL A 30 -44.75 -32.39 32.15
C VAL A 30 -43.68 -33.31 31.57
N ALA A 31 -43.88 -33.77 30.33
CA ALA A 31 -42.96 -34.69 29.64
C ALA A 31 -42.55 -35.93 30.47
N GLY A 32 -43.48 -36.49 31.24
CA GLY A 32 -43.24 -37.65 32.10
C GLY A 32 -42.56 -37.35 33.44
N ALA A 33 -42.12 -36.11 33.68
CA ALA A 33 -41.53 -35.68 34.95
C ALA A 33 -42.56 -34.95 35.83
N ARG A 34 -42.55 -35.24 37.14
CA ARG A 34 -43.38 -34.54 38.14
C ARG A 34 -42.73 -33.21 38.49
N ILE A 35 -43.30 -32.11 38.00
CA ILE A 35 -42.76 -30.75 38.19
C ILE A 35 -43.33 -30.03 39.41
N GLY A 36 -44.39 -30.58 40.01
CA GLY A 36 -45.03 -30.03 41.19
C GLY A 36 -46.32 -30.76 41.56
N THR A 37 -47.08 -30.20 42.49
CA THR A 37 -48.38 -30.74 42.93
C THR A 37 -49.39 -29.61 43.01
N LEU A 38 -50.49 -29.73 42.28
CA LEU A 38 -51.65 -28.87 42.51
C LEU A 38 -52.40 -29.43 43.72
N CYS A 39 -52.57 -28.63 44.76
CA CYS A 39 -53.18 -29.08 46.00
C CYS A 39 -54.26 -28.12 46.51
N VAL A 40 -55.22 -28.70 47.21
CA VAL A 40 -56.23 -28.01 48.01
C VAL A 40 -55.96 -28.32 49.47
N LEU A 41 -55.88 -27.26 50.27
CA LEU A 41 -55.50 -27.30 51.68
C LEU A 41 -56.63 -26.68 52.50
N ASP A 42 -56.88 -27.20 53.70
CA ASP A 42 -57.73 -26.54 54.69
C ASP A 42 -57.17 -26.72 56.10
N ARG A 43 -57.41 -25.76 56.98
CA ARG A 43 -57.06 -25.82 58.41
C ARG A 43 -58.10 -26.54 59.25
N GLN A 44 -59.27 -26.84 58.67
CA GLN A 44 -60.27 -27.70 59.29
C GLN A 44 -60.24 -29.11 58.65
N PRO A 45 -60.49 -30.18 59.42
CA PRO A 45 -60.66 -31.52 58.87
C PRO A 45 -61.83 -31.53 57.88
N ARG A 46 -61.62 -32.10 56.69
CA ARG A 46 -62.67 -32.36 55.69
C ARG A 46 -62.71 -33.85 55.35
N PRO A 47 -63.87 -34.39 54.93
CA PRO A 47 -63.94 -35.74 54.39
C PRO A 47 -63.14 -35.83 53.08
N PHE A 48 -62.68 -37.04 52.74
CA PHE A 48 -62.00 -37.27 51.47
C PHE A 48 -62.97 -36.98 50.31
N PRO A 49 -62.56 -36.22 49.28
CA PRO A 49 -63.44 -35.83 48.19
C PRO A 49 -63.88 -37.04 47.36
N ALA A 50 -65.09 -36.95 46.81
CA ALA A 50 -65.60 -37.91 45.84
C ALA A 50 -64.83 -37.84 44.51
N GLU A 51 -64.93 -38.90 43.70
CA GLU A 51 -64.13 -39.06 42.47
C GLU A 51 -64.38 -37.94 41.44
N ASP A 52 -65.59 -37.37 41.40
CA ASP A 52 -65.92 -36.24 40.51
C ASP A 52 -65.09 -34.98 40.81
N LYS A 53 -64.84 -34.70 42.10
CA LYS A 53 -64.01 -33.59 42.55
C LYS A 53 -62.52 -33.87 42.33
N LEU A 54 -62.10 -35.12 42.50
CA LEU A 54 -60.72 -35.55 42.19
C LEU A 54 -60.44 -35.47 40.68
N ALA A 55 -61.39 -35.86 39.84
CA ALA A 55 -61.30 -35.73 38.38
C ALA A 55 -61.12 -34.26 37.96
N LYS A 56 -61.92 -33.33 38.54
CA LYS A 56 -61.75 -31.88 38.30
C LYS A 56 -60.38 -31.36 38.72
N LEU A 57 -59.86 -31.82 39.86
CA LEU A 57 -58.53 -31.43 40.33
C LEU A 57 -57.42 -31.96 39.40
N ARG A 58 -57.57 -33.18 38.85
CA ARG A 58 -56.69 -33.72 37.82
C ARG A 58 -56.71 -32.87 36.55
N THR A 59 -57.90 -32.51 36.05
CA THR A 59 -58.02 -31.61 34.88
C THR A 59 -57.34 -30.27 35.10
N LEU A 60 -57.44 -29.68 36.30
CA LEU A 60 -56.75 -28.43 36.62
C LEU A 60 -55.23 -28.61 36.70
N ALA A 61 -54.75 -29.74 37.22
CA ALA A 61 -53.33 -30.05 37.26
C ALA A 61 -52.75 -30.24 35.84
N ASP A 62 -53.50 -30.89 34.95
CA ASP A 62 -53.13 -31.08 33.53
C ASP A 62 -53.13 -29.74 32.76
N LEU A 63 -54.11 -28.87 33.03
CA LEU A 63 -54.15 -27.52 32.45
C LEU A 63 -52.93 -26.71 32.91
N ALA A 64 -52.63 -26.73 34.21
CA ALA A 64 -51.47 -26.04 34.76
C ALA A 64 -50.16 -26.59 34.18
N ALA A 65 -50.03 -27.91 34.01
CA ALA A 65 -48.88 -28.54 33.38
C ALA A 65 -48.73 -28.10 31.92
N SER A 66 -49.83 -28.01 31.17
CA SER A 66 -49.84 -27.52 29.79
C SER A 66 -49.39 -26.06 29.69
N LEU A 67 -49.78 -25.20 30.65
CA LEU A 67 -49.32 -23.81 30.71
C LEU A 67 -47.82 -23.69 30.99
N PHE A 68 -47.25 -24.58 31.80
CA PHE A 68 -45.80 -24.65 32.00
C PHE A 68 -45.07 -25.00 30.69
N THR A 69 -45.52 -26.04 29.99
CA THR A 69 -44.95 -26.42 28.68
C THR A 69 -45.00 -25.26 27.67
N LEU A 70 -46.13 -24.57 27.60
CA LEU A 70 -46.29 -23.43 26.68
C LEU A 70 -45.35 -22.27 27.05
N LYS A 71 -45.24 -21.96 28.35
CA LYS A 71 -44.35 -20.90 28.84
C LYS A 71 -42.89 -21.21 28.53
N ASP A 72 -42.45 -22.46 28.73
CA ASP A 72 -41.09 -22.88 28.45
C ASP A 72 -40.80 -22.83 26.94
N ALA A 73 -41.68 -23.36 26.10
CA ALA A 73 -41.53 -23.27 24.64
C ALA A 73 -41.46 -21.81 24.14
N THR A 74 -42.26 -20.91 24.73
CA THR A 74 -42.23 -19.48 24.39
C THR A 74 -40.91 -18.82 24.80
N ARG A 75 -40.39 -19.17 25.99
CA ARG A 75 -39.11 -18.69 26.49
C ARG A 75 -37.96 -19.18 25.61
N ASP A 76 -37.93 -20.45 25.27
CA ASP A 76 -36.89 -21.04 24.43
C ASP A 76 -36.92 -20.44 23.03
N GLY A 77 -38.12 -20.26 22.45
CA GLY A 77 -38.29 -19.56 21.19
C GLY A 77 -37.80 -18.11 21.22
N ALA A 78 -38.02 -17.40 22.33
CA ALA A 78 -37.52 -16.03 22.51
C ALA A 78 -35.99 -15.98 22.62
N ILE A 79 -35.37 -16.94 23.32
CA ILE A 79 -33.91 -17.05 23.43
C ILE A 79 -33.30 -17.34 22.05
N ALA A 80 -33.80 -18.36 21.34
CA ALA A 80 -33.31 -18.72 20.01
C ALA A 80 -33.45 -17.56 19.01
N LYS A 81 -34.58 -16.83 19.05
CA LYS A 81 -34.78 -15.64 18.22
C LYS A 81 -33.80 -14.51 18.55
N ALA A 82 -33.51 -14.29 19.84
CA ALA A 82 -32.55 -13.29 20.27
C ALA A 82 -31.10 -13.65 19.85
N GLU A 83 -30.74 -14.92 19.91
CA GLU A 83 -29.43 -15.42 19.44
C GLU A 83 -29.28 -15.27 17.93
N LEU A 84 -30.28 -15.67 17.15
CA LEU A 84 -30.29 -15.49 15.70
C LEU A 84 -30.14 -14.02 15.31
N ALA A 85 -30.93 -13.13 15.93
CA ALA A 85 -30.85 -11.69 15.69
C ALA A 85 -29.45 -11.12 16.05
N ARG A 86 -28.79 -11.68 17.07
CA ARG A 86 -27.43 -11.27 17.45
C ARG A 86 -26.39 -11.71 16.42
N GLU A 87 -26.50 -12.92 15.89
CA GLU A 87 -25.61 -13.42 14.83
C GLU A 87 -25.83 -12.70 13.50
N GLU A 88 -27.08 -12.46 13.10
CA GLU A 88 -27.41 -11.66 11.92
C GLU A 88 -26.83 -10.25 12.03
N LYS A 89 -27.01 -9.59 13.18
CA LYS A 89 -26.43 -8.27 13.43
C LYS A 89 -24.90 -8.29 13.38
N ARG A 90 -24.25 -9.32 13.94
CA ARG A 90 -22.79 -9.46 13.89
C ARG A 90 -22.30 -9.61 12.44
N ARG A 91 -22.99 -10.41 11.62
CA ARG A 91 -22.66 -10.58 10.19
C ARG A 91 -22.80 -9.27 9.41
N ALA A 92 -23.89 -8.54 9.62
CA ALA A 92 -24.12 -7.25 8.97
C ALA A 92 -23.02 -6.23 9.32
N ILE A 93 -22.65 -6.12 10.60
CA ILE A 93 -21.56 -5.23 11.06
C ILE A 93 -20.22 -5.65 10.45
N ALA A 94 -19.95 -6.96 10.35
CA ALA A 94 -18.70 -7.45 9.78
C ALA A 94 -18.57 -7.12 8.28
N LEU A 95 -19.65 -7.23 7.51
CA LEU A 95 -19.67 -6.86 6.09
C LEU A 95 -19.49 -5.35 5.90
N ASP A 96 -20.21 -4.55 6.68
CA ASP A 96 -20.13 -3.08 6.66
C ASP A 96 -18.73 -2.57 7.05
N ALA A 97 -18.16 -3.08 8.16
CA ALA A 97 -16.82 -2.73 8.62
C ALA A 97 -15.72 -3.13 7.62
N ALA A 98 -15.95 -4.16 6.82
CA ALA A 98 -15.05 -4.59 5.74
C ALA A 98 -15.36 -3.91 4.40
N SER A 99 -16.36 -3.02 4.34
CA SER A 99 -16.87 -2.35 3.14
C SER A 99 -17.14 -3.33 1.99
N LEU A 100 -17.69 -4.50 2.33
CA LEU A 100 -18.04 -5.56 1.40
C LEU A 100 -19.52 -5.43 1.03
N ALA A 101 -19.82 -5.30 -0.26
CA ALA A 101 -21.19 -5.40 -0.76
C ALA A 101 -21.54 -6.87 -1.01
N SER A 102 -22.50 -7.43 -0.27
CA SER A 102 -22.93 -8.81 -0.47
C SER A 102 -24.03 -8.91 -1.54
N TRP A 103 -24.10 -10.05 -2.20
CA TRP A 103 -25.12 -10.34 -3.19
C TRP A 103 -25.40 -11.83 -3.36
N ALA A 104 -26.65 -12.14 -3.70
CA ALA A 104 -27.13 -13.45 -4.10
C ALA A 104 -27.77 -13.33 -5.47
N TRP A 105 -27.27 -14.07 -6.45
CA TRP A 105 -27.81 -14.08 -7.81
C TRP A 105 -28.54 -15.39 -8.10
N ASP A 106 -29.86 -15.31 -8.26
CA ASP A 106 -30.64 -16.40 -8.85
C ASP A 106 -30.54 -16.31 -10.39
N ILE A 107 -29.87 -17.31 -10.97
CA ILE A 107 -29.55 -17.35 -12.41
C ILE A 107 -30.81 -17.56 -13.25
N ARG A 108 -31.80 -18.29 -12.72
CA ARG A 108 -33.04 -18.61 -13.46
C ARG A 108 -33.89 -17.37 -13.67
N THR A 109 -33.91 -16.48 -12.69
CA THR A 109 -34.70 -15.25 -12.70
C THR A 109 -33.93 -14.01 -13.18
N ASP A 110 -32.60 -14.12 -13.36
CA ASP A 110 -31.71 -12.98 -13.66
C ASP A 110 -31.79 -11.87 -12.59
N MET A 111 -32.03 -12.25 -11.32
CA MET A 111 -32.20 -11.33 -10.21
C MET A 111 -31.09 -11.46 -9.17
N ILE A 112 -30.43 -10.33 -8.91
CA ILE A 112 -29.43 -10.17 -7.87
C ILE A 112 -30.10 -9.47 -6.69
N GLU A 113 -30.21 -10.17 -5.56
CA GLU A 113 -30.53 -9.57 -4.26
C GLU A 113 -29.22 -9.11 -3.62
N CYS A 114 -29.13 -7.84 -3.23
CA CYS A 114 -27.87 -7.25 -2.78
C CYS A 114 -28.05 -6.15 -1.75
N ASP A 115 -26.96 -5.83 -1.08
CA ASP A 115 -26.87 -4.62 -0.29
C ASP A 115 -26.86 -3.38 -1.19
N THR A 116 -27.32 -2.24 -0.67
CA THR A 116 -27.34 -0.95 -1.39
C THR A 116 -25.93 -0.48 -1.77
N LEU A 117 -24.91 -0.88 -1.01
CA LEU A 117 -23.50 -0.65 -1.32
C LEU A 117 -23.11 -1.23 -2.70
N LEU A 118 -23.71 -2.33 -3.14
CA LEU A 118 -23.41 -2.89 -4.47
C LEU A 118 -23.77 -1.89 -5.57
N ALA A 119 -24.97 -1.31 -5.50
CA ALA A 119 -25.40 -0.31 -6.48
C ALA A 119 -24.46 0.91 -6.47
N GLU A 120 -24.04 1.36 -5.28
CA GLU A 120 -23.09 2.47 -5.13
C GLU A 120 -21.73 2.18 -5.75
N LEU A 121 -21.16 0.99 -5.50
CA LEU A 121 -19.87 0.58 -6.06
C LEU A 121 -19.89 0.69 -7.60
N PHE A 122 -20.96 0.22 -8.23
CA PHE A 122 -21.15 0.25 -9.69
C PHE A 122 -21.72 1.55 -10.26
N ASN A 123 -21.93 2.59 -9.44
CA ASN A 123 -22.54 3.86 -9.84
C ASN A 123 -23.94 3.68 -10.47
N LEU A 124 -24.73 2.78 -9.88
CA LEU A 124 -26.12 2.51 -10.23
C LEU A 124 -27.08 3.18 -9.23
N PRO A 125 -28.35 3.42 -9.61
CA PRO A 125 -29.35 3.92 -8.68
C PRO A 125 -29.48 3.01 -7.44
N PRO A 126 -29.64 3.58 -6.23
CA PRO A 126 -29.77 2.78 -5.01
C PRO A 126 -30.89 1.74 -5.13
N SER A 127 -30.51 0.47 -5.00
CA SER A 127 -31.43 -0.66 -5.07
C SER A 127 -30.88 -1.82 -4.26
N ASN A 128 -31.77 -2.63 -3.71
CA ASN A 128 -31.46 -3.93 -3.11
C ASN A 128 -31.74 -5.10 -4.07
N ARG A 129 -32.21 -4.79 -5.29
CA ARG A 129 -32.48 -5.75 -6.36
C ARG A 129 -31.99 -5.21 -7.69
N LEU A 130 -31.07 -5.93 -8.34
CA LEU A 130 -30.48 -5.57 -9.62
C LEU A 130 -30.58 -6.74 -10.60
N LYS A 131 -30.42 -6.50 -11.90
CA LYS A 131 -30.23 -7.58 -12.88
C LYS A 131 -28.75 -7.75 -13.21
N ALA A 132 -28.31 -8.96 -13.55
CA ALA A 132 -26.91 -9.19 -13.90
C ALA A 132 -26.47 -8.37 -15.11
N ARG A 133 -27.39 -8.14 -16.07
CA ARG A 133 -27.14 -7.26 -17.23
C ARG A 133 -26.79 -5.82 -16.85
N ASP A 134 -27.30 -5.30 -15.74
CA ASP A 134 -27.07 -3.91 -15.34
C ASP A 134 -25.67 -3.76 -14.75
N ILE A 135 -25.22 -4.75 -13.97
CA ILE A 135 -23.85 -4.87 -13.50
C ILE A 135 -22.88 -4.98 -14.68
N LEU A 136 -23.13 -5.88 -15.64
CA LEU A 136 -22.28 -6.04 -16.82
C LEU A 136 -22.17 -4.76 -17.66
N ARG A 137 -23.25 -3.98 -17.77
CA ARG A 137 -23.26 -2.67 -18.48
C ARG A 137 -22.50 -1.58 -17.74
N ALA A 138 -22.38 -1.70 -16.42
CA ALA A 138 -21.62 -0.79 -15.58
C ALA A 138 -20.12 -1.11 -15.56
N ILE A 139 -19.68 -2.25 -16.12
CA ILE A 139 -18.26 -2.58 -16.31
C ILE A 139 -17.69 -1.81 -17.51
N ASP A 140 -16.44 -1.37 -17.39
CA ASP A 140 -15.70 -0.74 -18.48
C ASP A 140 -15.61 -1.70 -19.69
N PRO A 141 -15.92 -1.25 -20.92
CA PRO A 141 -15.94 -2.11 -22.11
C PRO A 141 -14.64 -2.91 -22.34
N ARG A 142 -13.51 -2.42 -21.86
CA ARG A 142 -12.20 -3.10 -21.97
C ARG A 142 -12.12 -4.38 -21.12
N ASP A 143 -12.93 -4.50 -20.06
CA ASP A 143 -12.89 -5.61 -19.10
C ASP A 143 -14.04 -6.60 -19.28
N VAL A 144 -15.08 -6.26 -20.05
CA VAL A 144 -16.29 -7.08 -20.22
C VAL A 144 -15.95 -8.48 -20.75
N TYR A 145 -15.21 -8.57 -21.85
CA TYR A 145 -14.86 -9.85 -22.47
C TYR A 145 -14.13 -10.79 -21.49
N GLN A 146 -13.12 -10.27 -20.78
CA GLN A 146 -12.38 -11.06 -19.80
C GLN A 146 -13.26 -11.50 -18.62
N THR A 147 -14.14 -10.62 -18.17
CA THR A 147 -15.07 -10.88 -17.06
C THR A 147 -16.03 -12.00 -17.42
N GLU A 148 -16.66 -11.94 -18.60
CA GLU A 148 -17.59 -12.97 -19.09
C GLU A 148 -16.90 -14.32 -19.28
N THR A 149 -15.69 -14.36 -19.85
CA THR A 149 -14.93 -15.60 -20.02
C THR A 149 -14.63 -16.24 -18.67
N ARG A 150 -14.04 -15.51 -17.72
CA ARG A 150 -13.71 -16.05 -16.39
C ARG A 150 -14.94 -16.52 -15.63
N PHE A 151 -16.05 -15.80 -15.78
CA PHE A 151 -17.30 -16.19 -15.16
C PHE A 151 -17.82 -17.51 -15.73
N ARG A 152 -17.83 -17.67 -17.06
CA ARG A 152 -18.21 -18.91 -17.72
C ARG A 152 -17.34 -20.09 -17.29
N ASP A 153 -16.03 -19.88 -17.21
CA ASP A 153 -15.07 -20.91 -16.79
C ASP A 153 -15.35 -21.35 -15.33
N ALA A 154 -15.57 -20.40 -14.42
CA ALA A 154 -15.88 -20.67 -13.02
C ALA A 154 -17.16 -21.51 -12.85
N LEU A 155 -18.21 -21.22 -13.64
CA LEU A 155 -19.46 -21.99 -13.61
C LEU A 155 -19.32 -23.44 -14.07
N SER A 156 -18.33 -23.71 -14.93
CA SER A 156 -18.09 -25.03 -15.51
C SER A 156 -17.16 -25.95 -14.70
N GLY A 157 -16.36 -25.38 -13.78
CA GLY A 157 -15.23 -26.10 -13.19
C GLY A 157 -15.05 -25.97 -11.68
N SER A 158 -14.77 -24.76 -11.16
CA SER A 158 -14.17 -24.62 -9.82
C SER A 158 -15.11 -24.13 -8.71
N ASP A 159 -16.40 -23.93 -9.01
CA ASP A 159 -17.46 -23.35 -8.16
C ASP A 159 -17.18 -21.92 -7.62
N ASP A 160 -15.93 -21.52 -7.48
CA ASP A 160 -15.45 -20.21 -7.06
C ASP A 160 -15.11 -19.32 -8.28
N TYR A 161 -15.57 -18.07 -8.22
CA TYR A 161 -15.32 -17.04 -9.23
C TYR A 161 -14.55 -15.86 -8.62
N PHE A 162 -13.51 -15.41 -9.33
CA PHE A 162 -12.77 -14.19 -9.00
C PHE A 162 -12.66 -13.27 -10.22
N GLY A 163 -13.02 -12.01 -10.04
CA GLY A 163 -12.96 -10.97 -11.07
C GLY A 163 -12.42 -9.66 -10.52
N GLU A 164 -11.72 -8.91 -11.36
CA GLU A 164 -11.35 -7.53 -11.10
C GLU A 164 -11.66 -6.73 -12.35
N TYR A 165 -12.40 -5.63 -12.22
CA TYR A 165 -12.81 -4.83 -13.37
C TYR A 165 -13.00 -3.36 -12.99
N ARG A 166 -12.91 -2.50 -14.01
CA ARG A 166 -13.14 -1.07 -13.90
C ARG A 166 -14.63 -0.75 -14.01
N VAL A 167 -15.07 0.26 -13.28
CA VAL A 167 -16.43 0.80 -13.38
C VAL A 167 -16.49 1.86 -14.47
N LYS A 168 -17.43 1.70 -15.40
CA LYS A 168 -17.68 2.61 -16.51
C LYS A 168 -18.15 3.97 -16.00
N GLY A 169 -17.56 5.04 -16.54
CA GLY A 169 -17.97 6.41 -16.26
C GLY A 169 -17.63 6.92 -14.85
N SER A 170 -16.86 6.15 -14.07
CA SER A 170 -16.33 6.61 -12.79
C SER A 170 -15.13 7.55 -12.99
N HIS A 171 -15.21 8.74 -12.40
CA HIS A 171 -14.11 9.71 -12.33
C HIS A 171 -13.96 10.22 -10.89
N PRO A 172 -12.87 9.88 -10.17
CA PRO A 172 -11.72 9.08 -10.61
C PRO A 172 -12.08 7.61 -10.93
N LEU A 173 -11.19 6.94 -11.69
CA LEU A 173 -11.37 5.54 -12.11
C LEU A 173 -11.53 4.64 -10.88
N ARG A 174 -12.61 3.87 -10.82
CA ARG A 174 -12.86 2.91 -9.74
C ARG A 174 -12.60 1.49 -10.22
N TRP A 175 -11.90 0.72 -9.40
CA TRP A 175 -11.69 -0.71 -9.57
C TRP A 175 -12.47 -1.49 -8.52
N ILE A 176 -13.22 -2.49 -8.97
CA ILE A 176 -13.96 -3.42 -8.10
C ILE A 176 -13.35 -4.81 -8.24
N ALA A 177 -13.17 -5.49 -7.11
CA ALA A 177 -12.95 -6.92 -7.06
C ALA A 177 -14.23 -7.64 -6.65
N THR A 178 -14.48 -8.78 -7.28
CA THR A 178 -15.60 -9.67 -6.96
C THR A 178 -15.09 -11.05 -6.58
N ARG A 179 -15.71 -11.63 -5.56
CA ARG A 179 -15.58 -13.04 -5.20
C ARG A 179 -16.96 -13.65 -5.10
N GLY A 180 -17.22 -14.67 -5.90
CA GLY A 180 -18.49 -15.39 -5.88
C GLY A 180 -18.27 -16.89 -5.75
N ARG A 181 -19.29 -17.61 -5.27
CA ARG A 181 -19.33 -19.06 -5.19
C ARG A 181 -20.71 -19.57 -5.59
N VAL A 182 -20.75 -20.64 -6.38
CA VAL A 182 -21.98 -21.39 -6.66
C VAL A 182 -22.45 -22.11 -5.39
N ILE A 183 -23.67 -21.80 -4.95
CA ILE A 183 -24.27 -22.37 -3.73
C ILE A 183 -25.25 -23.48 -4.07
N GLU A 184 -25.96 -23.37 -5.19
CA GLU A 184 -26.95 -24.35 -5.62
C GLU A 184 -26.80 -24.68 -7.10
N ARG A 185 -27.10 -25.93 -7.43
CA ARG A 185 -27.18 -26.46 -8.79
C ARG A 185 -28.51 -27.21 -8.98
N ASP A 186 -29.01 -27.24 -10.20
CA ASP A 186 -30.17 -28.06 -10.57
C ASP A 186 -29.78 -29.54 -10.75
N GLY A 187 -30.78 -30.38 -11.07
CA GLY A 187 -30.58 -31.82 -11.29
C GLY A 187 -29.71 -32.17 -12.51
N GLU A 188 -29.45 -31.23 -13.41
CA GLU A 188 -28.53 -31.39 -14.54
C GLU A 188 -27.11 -30.88 -14.20
N GLY A 189 -26.90 -30.41 -12.97
CA GLY A 189 -25.64 -29.85 -12.51
C GLY A 189 -25.40 -28.41 -12.96
N LYS A 190 -26.39 -27.70 -13.51
CA LYS A 190 -26.24 -26.28 -13.86
C LYS A 190 -26.41 -25.40 -12.62
N PRO A 191 -25.60 -24.34 -12.45
CA PRO A 191 -25.70 -23.45 -11.31
C PRO A 191 -27.03 -22.67 -11.32
N THR A 192 -27.68 -22.57 -10.15
CA THR A 192 -28.96 -21.87 -9.98
C THR A 192 -28.85 -20.67 -9.04
N LEU A 193 -27.99 -20.75 -8.03
CA LEU A 193 -27.76 -19.69 -7.05
C LEU A 193 -26.26 -19.46 -6.84
N ILE A 194 -25.83 -18.20 -6.92
CA ILE A 194 -24.46 -17.79 -6.64
C ILE A 194 -24.48 -16.74 -5.55
N PHE A 195 -23.62 -16.88 -4.57
CA PHE A 195 -23.43 -15.89 -3.51
C PHE A 195 -22.05 -15.27 -3.60
N GLY A 196 -21.92 -13.97 -3.34
CA GLY A 196 -20.63 -13.32 -3.42
C GLY A 196 -20.56 -11.97 -2.74
N VAL A 197 -19.37 -11.38 -2.84
CA VAL A 197 -19.06 -10.05 -2.34
C VAL A 197 -18.32 -9.23 -3.39
N ASN A 198 -18.54 -7.92 -3.36
CA ASN A 198 -17.77 -6.93 -4.11
C ASN A 198 -17.10 -5.95 -3.14
N TYR A 199 -15.92 -5.45 -3.51
CA TYR A 199 -15.23 -4.43 -2.73
C TYR A 199 -14.32 -3.58 -3.61
N ASP A 200 -14.12 -2.33 -3.20
CA ASP A 200 -13.28 -1.37 -3.91
C ASP A 200 -11.80 -1.72 -3.71
N ILE A 201 -11.05 -1.84 -4.80
CA ILE A 201 -9.60 -2.08 -4.81
C ILE A 201 -8.83 -0.95 -5.51
N THR A 202 -9.44 0.22 -5.66
CA THR A 202 -8.88 1.37 -6.37
C THR A 202 -7.58 1.82 -5.74
N GLU A 203 -7.53 2.01 -4.42
CA GLU A 203 -6.30 2.43 -3.73
C GLU A 203 -5.16 1.43 -3.93
N ARG A 204 -5.47 0.12 -3.86
CA ARG A 204 -4.50 -0.94 -4.14
C ARG A 204 -3.95 -0.84 -5.56
N LYS A 205 -4.82 -0.70 -6.56
CA LYS A 205 -4.42 -0.58 -7.98
C LYS A 205 -3.58 0.67 -8.25
N LEU A 206 -3.96 1.80 -7.66
CA LEU A 206 -3.19 3.04 -7.75
C LEU A 206 -1.82 2.92 -7.08
N GLY A 207 -1.74 2.22 -5.94
CA GLY A 207 -0.48 1.88 -5.29
C GLY A 207 0.42 1.01 -6.16
N ASP A 208 -0.13 -0.05 -6.76
CA ASP A 208 0.58 -0.96 -7.66
C ASP A 208 1.12 -0.21 -8.91
N GLU A 209 0.32 0.67 -9.51
CA GLU A 209 0.74 1.50 -10.65
C GLU A 209 1.84 2.49 -10.27
N ARG A 210 1.70 3.17 -9.12
CA ARG A 210 2.72 4.10 -8.61
C ARG A 210 4.04 3.37 -8.35
N GLN A 211 3.99 2.20 -7.73
CA GLN A 211 5.19 1.38 -7.50
C GLN A 211 5.85 0.97 -8.82
N ARG A 212 5.06 0.56 -9.81
CA ARG A 212 5.57 0.17 -11.13
C ARG A 212 6.24 1.33 -11.86
N LEU A 213 5.69 2.55 -11.76
CA LEU A 213 6.30 3.75 -12.31
C LEU A 213 7.64 4.06 -11.65
N LEU A 214 7.70 4.03 -10.32
CA LEU A 214 8.93 4.23 -9.56
C LEU A 214 10.01 3.20 -9.93
N LEU A 215 9.64 1.92 -10.06
CA LEU A 215 10.56 0.87 -10.50
C LEU A 215 11.07 1.10 -11.92
N ARG A 216 10.22 1.59 -12.83
CA ARG A 216 10.63 1.91 -14.21
C ARG A 216 11.62 3.07 -14.22
N GLU A 217 11.36 4.10 -13.44
CA GLU A 217 12.24 5.26 -13.31
C GLU A 217 13.59 4.89 -12.70
N LEU A 218 13.59 4.09 -11.62
CA LEU A 218 14.80 3.58 -11.01
C LEU A 218 15.62 2.76 -12.01
N ASN A 219 14.99 1.84 -12.75
CA ASN A 219 15.67 1.05 -13.77
C ASN A 219 16.29 1.92 -14.87
N HIS A 220 15.59 2.98 -15.29
CA HIS A 220 16.13 3.94 -16.25
C HIS A 220 17.38 4.63 -15.68
N ARG A 221 17.33 5.07 -14.41
CA ARG A 221 18.47 5.72 -13.73
C ARG A 221 19.67 4.78 -13.60
N VAL A 222 19.45 3.53 -13.21
CA VAL A 222 20.52 2.51 -13.14
C VAL A 222 21.17 2.30 -14.50
N LYS A 223 20.37 2.19 -15.57
CA LYS A 223 20.90 2.06 -16.94
C LYS A 223 21.75 3.27 -17.34
N ASN A 224 21.31 4.49 -17.02
CA ASN A 224 22.08 5.70 -17.28
C ASN A 224 23.43 5.69 -16.55
N THR A 225 23.45 5.37 -15.25
CA THR A 225 24.70 5.28 -14.48
C THR A 225 25.64 4.21 -15.02
N LEU A 226 25.14 3.03 -15.38
CA LEU A 226 25.95 1.97 -15.97
C LEU A 226 26.55 2.40 -17.32
N ALA A 227 25.78 3.11 -18.16
CA ALA A 227 26.29 3.66 -19.42
C ALA A 227 27.42 4.66 -19.17
N THR A 228 27.31 5.53 -18.16
CA THR A 228 28.38 6.45 -17.76
C THR A 228 29.63 5.71 -17.30
N VAL A 229 29.49 4.68 -16.44
CA VAL A 229 30.63 3.85 -15.99
C VAL A 229 31.30 3.15 -17.18
N GLN A 230 30.52 2.60 -18.12
CA GLN A 230 31.07 1.94 -19.31
C GLN A 230 31.81 2.94 -20.21
N ALA A 231 31.30 4.16 -20.36
CA ALA A 231 31.96 5.22 -21.10
C ALA A 231 33.29 5.62 -20.44
N LEU A 232 33.31 5.76 -19.11
CA LEU A 232 34.53 6.02 -18.34
C LEU A 232 35.57 4.93 -18.54
N ALA A 233 35.19 3.66 -18.46
CA ALA A 233 36.09 2.54 -18.66
C ALA A 233 36.68 2.52 -20.08
N THR A 234 35.81 2.55 -21.10
CA THR A 234 36.20 2.53 -22.53
C THR A 234 37.15 3.68 -22.86
N GLN A 235 36.87 4.87 -22.35
CA GLN A 235 37.71 6.04 -22.61
C GLN A 235 39.02 5.99 -21.82
N THR A 236 39.04 5.45 -20.59
CA THR A 236 40.28 5.32 -19.81
C THR A 236 41.26 4.33 -20.43
N VAL A 237 40.75 3.20 -20.97
CA VAL A 237 41.58 2.21 -21.70
C VAL A 237 42.30 2.84 -22.89
N ARG A 238 41.66 3.71 -23.67
CA ARG A 238 42.25 4.32 -24.87
C ARG A 238 43.48 5.19 -24.60
N HIS A 239 43.67 5.65 -23.37
CA HIS A 239 44.75 6.58 -23.00
C HIS A 239 45.75 5.99 -22.01
N ALA A 240 45.41 4.88 -21.33
CA ALA A 240 46.32 4.21 -20.43
C ALA A 240 47.38 3.41 -21.21
N ARG A 241 48.66 3.70 -20.98
CA ARG A 241 49.78 2.97 -21.61
C ARG A 241 50.09 1.64 -20.91
N GLN A 242 49.66 1.49 -19.66
CA GLN A 242 49.90 0.32 -18.82
C GLN A 242 48.68 0.01 -17.95
N PRO A 243 48.47 -1.26 -17.55
CA PRO A 243 47.34 -1.66 -16.70
C PRO A 243 47.28 -0.94 -15.35
N SER A 244 48.42 -0.66 -14.71
CA SER A 244 48.50 0.07 -13.44
C SER A 244 47.96 1.51 -13.57
N ALA A 245 48.38 2.21 -14.63
CA ALA A 245 47.90 3.56 -14.93
C ALA A 245 46.40 3.58 -15.26
N PHE A 246 45.86 2.52 -15.85
CA PHE A 246 44.42 2.36 -16.04
C PHE A 246 43.71 2.24 -14.68
N LEU A 247 44.15 1.33 -13.81
CA LEU A 247 43.50 1.09 -12.51
C LEU A 247 43.49 2.35 -11.63
N GLU A 248 44.61 3.09 -11.59
CA GLU A 248 44.70 4.34 -10.84
C GLU A 248 43.72 5.39 -11.39
N ALA A 249 43.73 5.63 -12.71
CA ALA A 249 42.91 6.67 -13.33
C ALA A 249 41.41 6.32 -13.33
N PHE A 250 41.06 5.07 -13.63
CA PHE A 250 39.67 4.61 -13.61
C PHE A 250 39.12 4.57 -12.18
N GLY A 251 39.91 4.11 -11.21
CA GLY A 251 39.54 4.08 -9.80
C GLY A 251 39.25 5.48 -9.27
N ALA A 252 40.12 6.45 -9.53
CA ALA A 252 39.91 7.84 -9.11
C ALA A 252 38.60 8.43 -9.67
N ARG A 253 38.31 8.19 -10.96
CA ARG A 253 37.07 8.66 -11.61
C ARG A 253 35.82 7.98 -11.09
N LEU A 254 35.90 6.69 -10.78
CA LEU A 254 34.80 5.95 -10.20
C LEU A 254 34.47 6.47 -8.80
N GLN A 255 35.50 6.86 -8.02
CA GLN A 255 35.32 7.51 -6.71
C GLN A 255 34.66 8.88 -6.85
N ALA A 256 35.09 9.71 -7.81
CA ALA A 256 34.47 11.00 -8.11
C ALA A 256 32.98 10.85 -8.47
N LEU A 257 32.69 9.94 -9.42
CA LEU A 257 31.32 9.60 -9.80
C LEU A 257 30.50 9.13 -8.59
N GLY A 258 31.09 8.29 -7.73
CA GLY A 258 30.47 7.82 -6.49
C GLY A 258 30.15 8.96 -5.51
N ALA A 259 31.05 9.92 -5.33
CA ALA A 259 30.83 11.07 -4.45
C ALA A 259 29.68 11.95 -4.94
N ALA A 260 29.64 12.28 -6.23
CA ALA A 260 28.53 12.99 -6.84
C ALA A 260 27.21 12.20 -6.73
N HIS A 261 27.23 10.89 -6.93
CA HIS A 261 26.05 10.03 -6.80
C HIS A 261 25.51 9.94 -5.37
N SER A 262 26.37 9.85 -4.35
CA SER A 262 25.96 9.83 -2.95
C SER A 262 25.23 11.13 -2.57
N LEU A 263 25.76 12.28 -2.99
CA LEU A 263 25.11 13.58 -2.76
C LEU A 263 23.74 13.68 -3.43
N LEU A 264 23.61 13.15 -4.65
CA LEU A 264 22.32 13.12 -5.34
C LEU A 264 21.33 12.21 -4.61
N SER A 265 21.80 11.07 -4.11
CA SER A 265 20.99 10.14 -3.33
C SER A 265 20.49 10.77 -2.02
N ASP A 266 21.37 11.43 -1.27
CA ASP A 266 21.04 12.08 0.00
C ASP A 266 20.03 13.22 -0.15
N ARG A 267 20.00 13.85 -1.34
CA ARG A 267 19.10 14.97 -1.69
C ARG A 267 17.83 14.53 -2.42
N GLU A 268 17.52 13.24 -2.44
CA GLU A 268 16.39 12.68 -3.22
C GLU A 268 16.40 13.14 -4.69
N TRP A 269 17.59 13.34 -5.27
CA TRP A 269 17.78 13.75 -6.66
C TRP A 269 17.18 15.11 -7.03
N ARG A 270 16.93 15.99 -6.06
CA ARG A 270 16.39 17.35 -6.29
C ARG A 270 17.40 18.33 -6.87
N GLY A 271 18.68 17.93 -6.97
CA GLY A 271 19.78 18.73 -7.49
C GLY A 271 20.84 19.06 -6.44
N ILE A 272 22.02 19.51 -6.88
CA ILE A 272 23.17 19.82 -6.01
C ILE A 272 23.63 21.26 -6.26
N GLY A 273 23.98 21.98 -5.18
CA GLY A 273 24.58 23.30 -5.28
C GLY A 273 25.99 23.24 -5.89
N ILE A 274 26.30 24.10 -6.87
CA ILE A 274 27.63 24.11 -7.54
C ILE A 274 28.77 24.21 -6.53
N GLY A 275 28.65 25.07 -5.52
CA GLY A 275 29.68 25.25 -4.51
C GLY A 275 29.88 24.02 -3.62
N GLU A 276 28.83 23.26 -3.33
CA GLU A 276 28.92 22.01 -2.58
C GLU A 276 29.62 20.93 -3.40
N LEU A 277 29.20 20.75 -4.66
CA LEU A 277 29.84 19.84 -5.61
C LEU A 277 31.33 20.17 -5.78
N ALA A 278 31.65 21.43 -6.04
CA ALA A 278 33.03 21.87 -6.23
C ALA A 278 33.90 21.60 -5.01
N ARG A 279 33.41 21.87 -3.80
CA ARG A 279 34.14 21.56 -2.56
C ARG A 279 34.42 20.07 -2.44
N ILE A 280 33.46 19.20 -2.76
CA ILE A 280 33.64 17.76 -2.58
C ILE A 280 34.63 17.19 -3.61
N GLU A 281 34.55 17.63 -4.86
CA GLU A 281 35.41 17.13 -5.93
C GLU A 281 36.85 17.65 -5.84
N VAL A 282 37.02 18.90 -5.39
CA VAL A 282 38.31 19.59 -5.47
C VAL A 282 39.09 19.52 -4.14
N ARG A 283 38.41 19.42 -2.99
CA ARG A 283 39.05 19.35 -1.65
C ARG A 283 40.09 18.24 -1.50
N PRO A 284 39.93 17.01 -2.05
CA PRO A 284 40.96 15.98 -1.94
C PRO A 284 42.33 16.38 -2.51
N PHE A 285 42.35 17.39 -3.39
CA PHE A 285 43.55 17.88 -4.06
C PHE A 285 44.17 19.13 -3.40
N ASP A 286 43.46 19.76 -2.47
CA ASP A 286 43.96 20.90 -1.68
C ASP A 286 44.74 20.42 -0.45
N THR A 287 45.91 19.83 -0.68
CA THR A 287 46.73 19.18 0.36
C THR A 287 47.63 20.13 1.15
N GLY A 288 47.52 21.44 0.91
CA GLY A 288 48.33 22.48 1.56
C GLY A 288 47.86 22.82 2.99
N ARG A 289 48.74 23.43 3.80
CA ARG A 289 48.38 23.95 5.15
C ARG A 289 47.39 25.12 5.11
N GLN A 290 47.40 25.89 4.03
CA GLN A 290 46.42 26.94 3.74
C GLN A 290 45.71 26.56 2.44
N SER A 291 44.43 26.88 2.33
CA SER A 291 43.67 26.56 1.12
C SER A 291 44.23 27.32 -0.08
N ARG A 292 44.59 26.59 -1.13
CA ARG A 292 45.13 27.16 -2.38
C ARG A 292 44.08 27.29 -3.46
N ILE A 293 42.84 26.94 -3.16
CA ILE A 293 41.73 26.87 -4.10
C ILE A 293 40.62 27.80 -3.65
N ALA A 294 40.45 28.91 -4.35
CA ALA A 294 39.36 29.85 -4.09
C ALA A 294 38.12 29.42 -4.89
N ILE A 295 36.99 29.24 -4.21
CA ILE A 295 35.71 28.83 -4.81
C ILE A 295 34.70 29.96 -4.59
N SER A 296 34.19 30.54 -5.67
CA SER A 296 33.26 31.69 -5.57
C SER A 296 32.20 31.69 -6.67
N GLY A 297 30.99 32.14 -6.34
CA GLY A 297 29.89 32.25 -7.29
C GLY A 297 28.53 32.28 -6.61
N PRO A 298 27.45 32.56 -7.36
CA PRO A 298 26.10 32.56 -6.83
C PRO A 298 25.62 31.15 -6.47
N GLU A 299 24.73 31.06 -5.46
CA GLU A 299 24.01 29.83 -5.13
C GLU A 299 23.12 29.39 -6.31
N LEU A 300 23.47 28.26 -6.91
CA LEU A 300 22.79 27.67 -8.06
C LEU A 300 22.72 26.16 -7.90
N LEU A 301 21.55 25.59 -8.17
CA LEU A 301 21.34 24.15 -8.20
C LEU A 301 21.54 23.62 -9.61
N LEU A 302 22.26 22.51 -9.71
CA LEU A 302 22.42 21.71 -10.92
C LEU A 302 21.42 20.56 -10.93
N SER A 303 20.92 20.22 -12.12
CA SER A 303 20.20 18.96 -12.33
C SER A 303 21.14 17.77 -12.07
N PRO A 304 20.60 16.56 -11.80
CA PRO A 304 21.44 15.38 -11.57
C PRO A 304 22.47 15.12 -12.68
N ASP A 305 22.07 15.25 -13.94
CA ASP A 305 22.95 15.00 -15.09
C ASP A 305 24.06 16.07 -15.19
N GLN A 306 23.72 17.34 -14.91
CA GLN A 306 24.69 18.43 -14.82
C GLN A 306 25.68 18.23 -13.67
N ALA A 307 25.21 17.77 -12.50
CA ALA A 307 26.04 17.55 -11.33
C ALA A 307 27.06 16.43 -11.56
N VAL A 308 26.65 15.30 -12.15
CA VAL A 308 27.57 14.21 -12.50
C VAL A 308 28.59 14.66 -13.56
N GLY A 309 28.14 15.33 -14.61
CA GLY A 309 29.02 15.82 -15.68
C GLY A 309 30.05 16.83 -15.19
N LEU A 310 29.60 17.85 -14.44
CA LEU A 310 30.49 18.87 -13.88
C LEU A 310 31.41 18.28 -12.81
N GLY A 311 30.93 17.37 -11.97
CA GLY A 311 31.74 16.75 -10.92
C GLY A 311 32.97 16.04 -11.48
N LEU A 312 32.77 15.25 -12.53
CA LEU A 312 33.87 14.60 -13.26
C LEU A 312 34.86 15.60 -13.87
N ILE A 313 34.37 16.74 -14.39
CA ILE A 313 35.26 17.76 -14.97
C ILE A 313 36.10 18.45 -13.89
N LEU A 314 35.47 18.85 -12.78
CA LEU A 314 36.17 19.48 -11.67
C LEU A 314 37.21 18.53 -11.07
N HIS A 315 36.88 17.24 -10.96
CA HIS A 315 37.82 16.21 -10.53
C HIS A 315 39.03 16.11 -11.46
N GLU A 316 38.84 16.06 -12.77
CA GLU A 316 39.95 15.98 -13.73
C GLU A 316 40.81 17.26 -13.72
N LEU A 317 40.18 18.44 -13.64
CA LEU A 317 40.90 19.72 -13.54
C LEU A 317 41.76 19.78 -12.27
N ALA A 318 41.20 19.42 -11.13
CA ALA A 318 41.91 19.40 -9.84
C ALA A 318 43.06 18.38 -9.83
N SER A 319 42.82 17.18 -10.37
CA SER A 319 43.84 16.14 -10.52
C SER A 319 44.99 16.60 -11.42
N ASN A 320 44.69 17.25 -12.54
CA ASN A 320 45.71 17.79 -13.44
C ASN A 320 46.49 18.94 -12.80
N ALA A 321 45.82 19.83 -12.07
CA ALA A 321 46.47 20.91 -11.34
C ALA A 321 47.47 20.35 -10.31
N LEU A 322 47.14 19.26 -9.63
CA LEU A 322 48.04 18.63 -8.66
C LEU A 322 49.22 17.90 -9.33
N LYS A 323 48.97 17.19 -10.43
CA LYS A 323 49.99 16.36 -11.10
C LYS A 323 50.94 17.17 -11.99
N TYR A 324 50.42 18.18 -12.68
CA TYR A 324 51.10 18.88 -13.76
C TYR A 324 51.00 20.41 -13.69
N GLY A 325 49.98 20.93 -13.01
CA GLY A 325 49.65 22.36 -12.98
C GLY A 325 50.02 23.07 -11.69
N SER A 326 49.25 24.10 -11.33
CA SER A 326 49.60 25.00 -10.21
C SER A 326 49.70 24.30 -8.86
N LEU A 327 48.83 23.34 -8.56
CA LEU A 327 48.84 22.69 -7.25
C LEU A 327 50.04 21.76 -7.01
N SER A 328 50.82 21.43 -8.05
CA SER A 328 52.11 20.74 -7.92
C SER A 328 53.20 21.59 -7.27
N ALA A 329 53.11 22.92 -7.35
CA ALA A 329 54.05 23.87 -6.75
C ALA A 329 53.49 24.50 -5.47
N SER A 330 54.35 24.76 -4.48
CA SER A 330 53.94 25.31 -3.18
C SER A 330 53.33 26.72 -3.26
N SER A 331 53.70 27.51 -4.27
CA SER A 331 53.17 28.85 -4.55
C SER A 331 51.88 28.86 -5.37
N GLY A 332 51.49 27.73 -5.94
CA GLY A 332 50.43 27.69 -6.92
C GLY A 332 49.04 27.82 -6.32
N LYS A 333 48.13 28.39 -7.11
CA LYS A 333 46.75 28.69 -6.74
C LYS A 333 45.79 28.30 -7.86
N VAL A 334 44.55 28.08 -7.47
CA VAL A 334 43.43 27.85 -8.37
C VAL A 334 42.29 28.77 -7.98
N ASP A 335 41.78 29.52 -8.96
CA ASP A 335 40.53 30.28 -8.82
C ASP A 335 39.44 29.59 -9.63
N LEU A 336 38.40 29.16 -8.91
CA LEU A 336 37.17 28.59 -9.46
C LEU A 336 36.02 29.59 -9.25
N ASP A 337 35.59 30.21 -10.33
CA ASP A 337 34.50 31.18 -10.33
C ASP A 337 33.36 30.78 -11.27
N TRP A 338 32.10 31.12 -10.94
CA TRP A 338 31.00 30.96 -11.89
C TRP A 338 29.98 32.07 -11.82
N LYS A 339 29.25 32.24 -12.92
CA LYS A 339 28.19 33.24 -13.10
C LYS A 339 27.10 32.72 -14.02
N THR A 340 25.96 33.41 -14.01
CA THR A 340 24.90 33.18 -15.01
C THR A 340 24.98 34.23 -16.10
N GLN A 341 24.75 33.80 -17.35
CA GLN A 341 24.67 34.68 -18.52
C GLN A 341 23.40 34.36 -19.32
N GLY A 342 22.90 35.34 -20.08
CA GLY A 342 21.70 35.19 -20.92
C GLY A 342 20.38 35.59 -20.25
N ARG A 343 19.30 35.59 -21.05
CA ARG A 343 17.95 35.99 -20.61
C ARG A 343 17.13 34.79 -20.13
N LYS A 344 16.01 35.05 -19.43
CA LYS A 344 15.08 34.02 -18.92
C LYS A 344 14.64 33.09 -20.07
N GLY A 345 14.91 31.79 -19.96
CA GLY A 345 14.66 30.78 -21.01
C GLY A 345 15.88 30.36 -21.84
N ALA A 346 16.97 31.13 -21.79
CA ALA A 346 18.25 30.82 -22.42
C ALA A 346 19.43 31.11 -21.46
N ARG A 347 19.21 30.92 -20.16
CA ARG A 347 20.25 31.15 -19.14
C ARG A 347 21.30 30.06 -19.26
N ARG A 348 22.56 30.46 -19.26
CA ARG A 348 23.72 29.58 -19.23
C ARG A 348 24.52 29.82 -17.96
N LEU A 349 25.02 28.73 -17.39
CA LEU A 349 26.08 28.77 -16.40
C LEU A 349 27.39 28.93 -17.16
N VAL A 350 28.21 29.89 -16.76
CA VAL A 350 29.59 30.03 -17.20
C VAL A 350 30.48 29.86 -15.99
N LEU A 351 31.24 28.77 -15.98
CA LEU A 351 32.20 28.42 -14.94
C LEU A 351 33.61 28.58 -15.49
N THR A 352 34.49 29.18 -14.69
CA THR A 352 35.86 29.49 -15.06
C THR A 352 36.82 28.89 -14.03
N TRP A 353 37.83 28.18 -14.53
CA TRP A 353 38.95 27.64 -13.78
C TRP A 353 40.23 28.34 -14.22
N ARG A 354 40.97 28.91 -13.27
CA ARG A 354 42.23 29.61 -13.55
C ARG A 354 43.32 29.12 -12.62
N GLU A 355 44.42 28.66 -13.20
CA GLU A 355 45.62 28.32 -12.46
C GLU A 355 46.63 29.47 -12.52
N SER A 356 47.35 29.67 -11.42
CA SER A 356 48.44 30.66 -11.35
C SER A 356 49.51 30.23 -10.36
N GLY A 357 50.71 30.81 -10.45
CA GLY A 357 51.81 30.55 -9.52
C GLY A 357 52.37 29.12 -9.58
N GLY A 358 52.06 28.40 -10.66
CA GLY A 358 52.48 27.04 -10.95
C GLY A 358 53.77 26.95 -11.77
N PRO A 359 54.19 25.73 -12.14
CA PRO A 359 55.23 25.54 -13.15
C PRO A 359 54.79 26.08 -14.50
N ARG A 360 55.75 26.41 -15.38
CA ARG A 360 55.46 26.85 -16.74
C ARG A 360 54.71 25.75 -17.49
N VAL A 361 53.52 26.07 -18.00
CA VAL A 361 52.68 25.11 -18.71
C VAL A 361 53.02 25.15 -20.21
N GLU A 362 53.20 23.97 -20.80
CA GLU A 362 53.32 23.78 -22.24
C GLU A 362 52.10 23.02 -22.78
N PRO A 363 51.61 23.34 -23.99
CA PRO A 363 50.54 22.56 -24.60
C PRO A 363 50.96 21.09 -24.75
N PRO A 364 50.15 20.11 -24.31
CA PRO A 364 50.56 18.72 -24.37
C PRO A 364 50.60 18.20 -25.82
N ASP A 365 51.65 17.46 -26.18
CA ASP A 365 51.82 16.81 -27.51
C ASP A 365 50.66 15.88 -27.89
N ARG A 366 49.93 15.38 -26.89
CA ARG A 366 48.71 14.59 -27.06
C ARG A 366 47.63 15.16 -26.15
N GLN A 367 46.43 15.32 -26.67
CA GLN A 367 45.26 15.61 -25.84
C GLN A 367 45.04 14.44 -24.88
N GLY A 368 45.34 14.67 -23.59
CA GLY A 368 45.06 13.73 -22.52
C GLY A 368 43.56 13.56 -22.29
N PHE A 369 43.20 12.52 -21.54
CA PHE A 369 41.81 12.19 -21.22
C PHE A 369 41.04 13.36 -20.58
N GLY A 370 41.65 14.14 -19.68
CA GLY A 370 41.03 15.31 -19.04
C GLY A 370 40.55 16.34 -20.08
N SER A 371 41.42 16.73 -21.00
CA SER A 371 41.09 17.63 -22.12
C SER A 371 39.99 17.11 -23.07
N ILE A 372 39.78 15.79 -23.15
CA ILE A 372 38.74 15.15 -23.96
C ILE A 372 37.42 15.01 -23.18
N LEU A 373 37.43 14.65 -21.90
CA LEU A 373 36.24 14.64 -21.04
C LEU A 373 35.64 16.02 -20.93
N ILE A 374 36.49 17.02 -20.69
CA ILE A 374 36.12 18.44 -20.63
C ILE A 374 35.35 18.84 -21.90
N ARG A 375 35.75 18.36 -23.10
CA ARG A 375 35.05 18.69 -24.36
C ARG A 375 33.92 17.73 -24.77
N ARG A 376 33.95 16.45 -24.39
CA ARG A 376 33.00 15.42 -24.87
C ARG A 376 31.97 14.92 -23.85
N SER A 377 32.25 14.96 -22.55
CA SER A 377 31.32 14.42 -21.53
C SER A 377 30.06 15.27 -21.44
N LEU A 378 30.21 16.59 -21.58
CA LEU A 378 29.08 17.51 -21.65
C LEU A 378 28.43 17.48 -23.03
N ALA A 379 29.18 17.59 -24.14
CA ALA A 379 28.61 17.80 -25.48
C ALA A 379 27.64 16.71 -26.01
N LYS A 380 27.64 15.49 -25.45
CA LYS A 380 26.68 14.43 -25.80
C LYS A 380 25.46 14.34 -24.89
N VAL A 381 25.53 14.92 -23.70
CA VAL A 381 24.47 14.85 -22.68
C VAL A 381 23.80 16.22 -22.48
N ILE A 382 24.52 17.31 -22.78
CA ILE A 382 24.14 18.70 -22.51
C ILE A 382 24.76 19.61 -23.61
N ASP A 383 24.01 20.58 -24.13
CA ASP A 383 24.46 21.56 -25.15
C ASP A 383 25.52 22.55 -24.62
N SER A 384 26.68 22.02 -24.22
CA SER A 384 27.74 22.75 -23.51
C SER A 384 28.94 23.03 -24.38
N GLU A 385 29.54 24.18 -24.16
CA GLU A 385 30.75 24.65 -24.83
C GLU A 385 31.89 24.71 -23.84
N VAL A 386 33.08 24.27 -24.26
CA VAL A 386 34.25 24.31 -23.38
C VAL A 386 35.49 24.83 -24.07
N THR A 387 36.02 25.91 -23.50
CA THR A 387 37.31 26.51 -23.84
C THR A 387 38.36 25.98 -22.87
N HIS A 388 39.52 25.57 -23.39
CA HIS A 388 40.62 25.04 -22.59
C HIS A 388 41.94 25.48 -23.21
N GLU A 389 42.71 26.25 -22.45
CA GLU A 389 43.93 26.92 -22.88
C GLU A 389 45.09 26.61 -21.93
N PHE A 390 46.23 26.26 -22.51
CA PHE A 390 47.48 26.04 -21.79
C PHE A 390 48.34 27.30 -21.94
N ARG A 391 48.26 28.21 -20.97
CA ARG A 391 49.03 29.46 -20.98
C ARG A 391 50.32 29.26 -20.18
N PRO A 392 51.43 29.94 -20.51
CA PRO A 392 52.69 29.77 -19.79
C PRO A 392 52.57 29.95 -18.27
N ASP A 393 51.67 30.84 -17.83
CA ASP A 393 51.46 31.17 -16.41
C ASP A 393 50.48 30.24 -15.67
N GLY A 394 49.79 29.35 -16.40
CA GLY A 394 48.80 28.42 -15.86
C GLY A 394 47.74 27.97 -16.86
N VAL A 395 47.00 26.92 -16.50
CA VAL A 395 45.85 26.43 -17.27
C VAL A 395 44.63 27.32 -17.05
N PHE A 396 43.92 27.61 -18.14
CA PHE A 396 42.62 28.29 -18.13
C PHE A 396 41.56 27.39 -18.77
N ALA A 397 40.43 27.18 -18.09
CA ALA A 397 39.27 26.51 -18.66
C ALA A 397 38.00 27.32 -18.41
N GLU A 398 37.14 27.41 -19.43
CA GLU A 398 35.81 28.02 -19.32
C GLU A 398 34.77 27.03 -19.84
N ILE A 399 33.78 26.73 -19.01
CA ILE A 399 32.72 25.76 -19.26
C ILE A 399 31.39 26.52 -19.27
N SER A 400 30.72 26.50 -20.40
CA SER A 400 29.42 27.14 -20.62
C SER A 400 28.36 26.06 -20.84
N MET A 401 27.37 25.94 -19.96
CA MET A 401 26.29 24.97 -20.09
C MET A 401 24.91 25.61 -19.90
N PRO A 402 23.86 25.16 -20.61
CA PRO A 402 22.50 25.64 -20.38
C PRO A 402 22.07 25.31 -18.96
N LEU A 403 21.50 26.29 -18.27
CA LEU A 403 20.76 26.05 -17.03
C LEU A 403 19.34 25.67 -17.43
N GLU A 404 18.98 24.41 -17.21
CA GLU A 404 17.59 24.00 -17.36
C GLU A 404 16.71 24.91 -16.49
N SER A 405 15.60 25.38 -17.06
CA SER A 405 14.60 26.08 -16.28
C SER A 405 14.08 25.10 -15.23
N SER A 406 14.57 25.25 -14.00
CA SER A 406 14.16 24.53 -12.80
C SER A 406 12.74 24.00 -12.94
N LEU A 407 12.60 22.67 -12.97
CA LEU A 407 11.36 21.95 -12.76
C LEU A 407 10.61 22.64 -11.60
N LYS A 408 9.39 23.10 -11.88
CA LYS A 408 8.47 23.60 -10.86
C LYS A 408 8.08 22.49 -9.91
#